data_AF-A0A5N6QBY8-F1
#
_entry.id   AF-A0A5N6QBY8-F1
#
_cell.length_a   1.000
_cell.length_b   1.000
_cell.length_c   1.000
_cell.angle_alpha   90.00
_cell.angle_beta   90.00
_cell.angle_gamma   90.00
#
_symmetry.space_group_name_H-M   'P 1'
#
loop_
_entity.id
_entity.type
_entity.pdbx_description
1 polymer ?
#
loop_
_entity_poly.entity_id
_entity_poly.type
_entity_poly.pdbx_seq_one_letter_code
_entity_poly.pdbx_strand_id
1 'polypeptide(L)'
;MFDTLKSVTKPIFRKMLCSGESNTNSSRLPVSCIIADGILSFPIDIGDELGIPVIHFRTIGACCFWAYFRIPDIIEAGKGDMDRLITSVPDMETFLRCRDLPSYCRVSDLADPNLQLAADETRQSPRARALVLNTLARESVSESGSSYCNFERFIEDIRLMRQGAK
;
A
#
# COMPACT_ATOMS: atom_id res chain seq x y z
N MET A 1 -7.55 13.79 8.89
CA MET A 1 -8.28 12.56 9.30
C MET A 1 -7.31 11.41 9.53
N PHE A 2 -6.53 11.00 8.53
CA PHE A 2 -5.59 9.88 8.68
C PHE A 2 -4.43 10.16 9.64
N ASP A 3 -3.89 11.38 9.68
CA ASP A 3 -2.86 11.73 10.67
C ASP A 3 -3.38 11.62 12.10
N THR A 4 -4.62 12.06 12.33
CA THR A 4 -5.30 11.93 13.62
C THR A 4 -5.56 10.46 13.97
N LEU A 5 -6.00 9.65 13.00
CA LEU A 5 -6.15 8.22 13.19
C LEU A 5 -4.81 7.58 13.56
N LYS A 6 -3.75 7.90 12.83
CA LYS A 6 -2.39 7.40 13.07
C LYS A 6 -1.89 7.80 14.46
N SER A 7 -2.01 9.07 14.85
CA SER A 7 -1.50 9.59 16.12
C SER A 7 -2.25 9.03 17.33
N VAL A 8 -3.57 8.83 17.22
CA VAL A 8 -4.40 8.27 18.30
C VAL A 8 -4.28 6.75 18.36
N THR A 9 -4.30 6.06 17.22
CA THR A 9 -4.29 4.59 17.17
C THR A 9 -2.92 4.00 17.47
N LYS A 10 -1.81 4.64 17.06
CA LYS A 10 -0.44 4.12 17.31
C LYS A 10 -0.18 3.78 18.80
N PRO A 11 -0.39 4.66 19.78
CA PRO A 11 -0.16 4.33 21.20
C PRO A 11 -1.14 3.28 21.74
N ILE A 12 -2.40 3.31 21.31
CA ILE A 12 -3.42 2.32 21.73
C ILE A 12 -3.04 0.93 21.21
N PHE A 13 -2.65 0.85 19.94
CA PHE A 13 -2.25 -0.39 19.28
C PHE A 13 -0.98 -0.97 19.93
N ARG A 14 0.03 -0.13 20.20
CA ARG A 14 1.23 -0.55 20.94
C ARG A 14 0.87 -1.14 22.31
N LYS A 15 0.03 -0.43 23.08
CA LYS A 15 -0.43 -0.93 24.39
C LYS A 15 -1.15 -2.26 24.24
N MET A 16 -2.04 -2.41 23.25
CA MET A 16 -2.77 -3.65 22.99
C MET A 16 -1.83 -4.84 22.75
N LEU A 17 -0.75 -4.63 21.98
CA LEU A 17 0.24 -5.67 21.70
C LEU A 17 1.03 -6.09 22.96
N CYS A 18 1.40 -5.13 23.82
CA CYS A 18 2.15 -5.41 25.06
C CYS A 18 1.28 -5.90 26.23
N SER A 19 -0.04 -5.70 26.19
CA SER A 19 -0.94 -5.97 27.33
C SER A 19 -1.04 -7.46 27.73
N GLY A 20 -0.44 -8.38 26.96
CA GLY A 20 -0.33 -9.81 27.32
C GLY A 20 0.84 -10.16 28.24
N GLU A 21 1.79 -9.25 28.48
CA GLU A 21 3.04 -9.57 29.19
C GLU A 21 2.96 -9.40 30.72
N SER A 22 2.02 -8.60 31.24
CA SER A 22 2.02 -8.20 32.67
C SER A 22 0.98 -8.90 33.56
N ASN A 23 0.18 -9.85 33.06
CA ASN A 23 -0.81 -10.53 33.90
C ASN A 23 -0.51 -12.03 33.99
N THR A 24 0.04 -12.45 35.13
CA THR A 24 0.38 -13.85 35.45
C THR A 24 -0.84 -14.80 35.41
N ASN A 25 -2.05 -14.25 35.27
CA ASN A 25 -3.31 -14.99 35.16
C ASN A 25 -3.97 -14.91 33.77
N SER A 26 -3.37 -14.24 32.78
CA SER A 26 -3.92 -14.21 31.42
C SER A 26 -3.25 -15.26 30.54
N SER A 27 -4.03 -16.21 30.04
CA SER A 27 -3.62 -17.26 29.09
C SER A 27 -3.28 -16.76 27.68
N ARG A 28 -3.05 -15.44 27.51
CA ARG A 28 -2.90 -14.82 26.21
C ARG A 28 -1.45 -14.95 25.74
N LEU A 29 -1.25 -15.76 24.70
CA LEU A 29 0.06 -15.90 24.05
C LEU A 29 0.52 -14.55 23.49
N PRO A 30 1.83 -14.26 23.51
CA PRO A 30 2.40 -13.08 22.85
C PRO A 30 2.03 -13.04 21.37
N VAL A 31 1.82 -11.83 20.84
CA VAL A 31 1.55 -11.64 19.42
C VAL A 31 2.84 -11.92 18.63
N SER A 32 2.80 -12.87 17.71
CA SER A 32 3.95 -13.29 16.90
C SER A 32 3.95 -12.75 15.47
N CYS A 33 2.84 -12.17 15.01
CA CYS A 33 2.69 -11.58 13.68
C CYS A 33 1.52 -10.60 13.66
N ILE A 34 1.62 -9.56 12.83
CA ILE A 34 0.54 -8.60 12.57
C ILE A 34 0.15 -8.71 11.10
N ILE A 35 -1.15 -8.81 10.81
CA ILE A 35 -1.69 -8.60 9.46
C ILE A 35 -2.49 -7.30 9.53
N ALA A 36 -2.09 -6.30 8.76
CA ALA A 36 -2.71 -4.97 8.77
C ALA A 36 -3.13 -4.56 7.36
N ASP A 37 -4.14 -3.68 7.26
CA ASP A 37 -4.46 -3.03 5.99
C ASP A 37 -3.23 -2.24 5.52
N GLY A 38 -2.80 -2.49 4.29
CA GLY A 38 -1.60 -1.89 3.74
C GLY A 38 -1.71 -0.41 3.39
N ILE A 39 -2.85 0.25 3.64
CA ILE A 39 -2.93 1.73 3.65
C ILE A 39 -2.51 2.32 5.01
N LEU A 40 -2.26 1.49 6.02
CA LEU A 40 -1.83 1.92 7.34
C LEU A 40 -0.38 1.49 7.55
N SER A 41 0.58 2.41 7.50
CA SER A 41 2.00 2.10 7.69
C SER A 41 2.43 2.02 9.16
N PHE A 42 1.71 2.65 10.08
CA PHE A 42 2.11 2.70 11.49
C PHE A 42 2.26 1.34 12.18
N PRO A 43 1.53 0.27 11.81
CA PRO A 43 1.76 -1.05 12.35
C PRO A 43 3.15 -1.58 12.00
N ILE A 44 3.74 -1.18 10.86
CA ILE A 44 5.14 -1.51 10.52
C ILE A 44 6.07 -0.92 11.58
N ASP A 45 5.97 0.38 11.86
CA ASP A 45 6.83 1.04 12.85
C ASP A 45 6.75 0.34 14.22
N ILE A 46 5.53 0.00 14.67
CA ILE A 46 5.34 -0.69 15.95
C ILE A 46 5.88 -2.13 15.89
N GLY A 47 5.68 -2.82 14.77
CA GLY A 47 6.20 -4.17 14.56
C GLY A 47 7.72 -4.19 14.61
N ASP A 48 8.40 -3.26 13.94
CA ASP A 48 9.84 -3.09 13.97
C ASP A 48 10.34 -2.78 15.40
N GLU A 49 9.65 -1.87 16.12
CA GLU A 49 9.96 -1.53 17.52
C GLU A 49 9.82 -2.72 18.48
N LEU A 50 8.89 -3.64 18.22
CA LEU A 50 8.59 -4.80 19.08
C LEU A 50 9.19 -6.12 18.58
N GLY A 51 9.89 -6.11 17.43
CA GLY A 51 10.37 -7.33 16.78
C GLY A 51 9.27 -8.26 16.25
N ILE A 52 8.07 -7.73 15.98
CA ILE A 52 6.91 -8.48 15.48
C ILE A 52 6.80 -8.28 13.96
N PRO A 53 6.86 -9.34 13.13
CA PRO A 53 6.71 -9.20 11.69
C PRO A 53 5.32 -8.68 11.31
N VAL A 54 5.29 -7.72 10.39
CA VAL A 54 4.06 -7.12 9.86
C VAL A 54 3.87 -7.52 8.41
N ILE A 55 2.69 -8.04 8.09
CA ILE A 55 2.24 -8.38 6.76
C ILE A 55 1.19 -7.34 6.35
N HIS A 56 1.43 -6.65 5.24
CA HIS A 56 0.42 -5.77 4.65
C HIS A 56 -0.56 -6.59 3.82
N PHE A 57 -1.85 -6.35 4.03
CA PHE A 57 -2.93 -6.82 3.18
C PHE A 57 -3.51 -5.64 2.42
N ARG A 58 -3.41 -5.61 1.10
CA ARG A 58 -4.05 -4.59 0.28
C ARG A 58 -5.42 -5.06 -0.14
N THR A 59 -6.41 -4.33 0.32
CA THR A 59 -7.84 -4.58 0.06
C THR A 59 -8.21 -4.30 -1.41
N ILE A 60 -7.43 -3.48 -2.10
CA ILE A 60 -7.52 -3.22 -3.54
C ILE A 60 -6.79 -4.29 -4.38
N GLY A 61 -7.21 -4.47 -5.63
CA GLY A 61 -6.55 -5.36 -6.58
C GLY A 61 -5.17 -4.88 -7.02
N ALA A 62 -4.36 -5.77 -7.62
CA ALA A 62 -2.98 -5.51 -8.00
C ALA A 62 -2.84 -4.37 -9.02
N CYS A 63 -3.69 -4.30 -10.04
CA CYS A 63 -3.68 -3.21 -11.02
C CYS A 63 -3.94 -1.84 -10.38
N CYS A 64 -4.89 -1.78 -9.44
CA CYS A 64 -5.20 -0.57 -8.69
C CYS A 64 -4.05 -0.21 -7.74
N PHE A 65 -3.48 -1.20 -7.05
CA PHE A 65 -2.29 -1.00 -6.23
C PHE A 65 -1.14 -0.41 -7.04
N TRP A 66 -0.89 -0.95 -8.23
CA TRP A 66 0.17 -0.48 -9.12
C TRP A 66 -0.03 0.98 -9.53
N ALA A 67 -1.23 1.35 -9.97
CA ALA A 67 -1.55 2.75 -10.29
C ALA A 67 -1.34 3.69 -9.08
N TYR A 68 -1.69 3.25 -7.86
CA TYR A 68 -1.47 4.04 -6.64
C TYR A 68 0.02 4.19 -6.32
N PHE A 69 0.78 3.11 -6.52
CA PHE A 69 2.21 3.08 -6.31
C PHE A 69 2.94 4.11 -7.20
N ARG A 70 2.42 4.29 -8.42
CA ARG A 70 2.91 5.22 -9.44
C ARG A 70 2.28 6.62 -9.36
N ILE A 71 1.50 6.95 -8.32
CA ILE A 71 0.89 8.29 -8.18
C ILE A 71 1.92 9.41 -8.32
N PRO A 72 3.13 9.36 -7.72
CA PRO A 72 4.08 10.46 -7.88
C PRO A 72 4.57 10.62 -9.32
N ASP A 73 4.72 9.54 -10.08
CA ASP A 73 5.06 9.59 -11.50
C ASP A 73 3.88 10.14 -12.34
N ILE A 74 2.63 9.87 -11.94
CA ILE A 74 1.43 10.47 -12.53
C ILE A 74 1.37 11.98 -12.24
N ILE A 75 1.74 12.39 -11.02
CA ILE A 75 1.79 13.79 -10.62
C ILE A 75 2.84 14.54 -11.45
N GLU A 76 4.05 13.98 -11.58
CA GLU A 76 5.15 14.56 -12.34
C GLU A 76 4.83 14.71 -13.84
N ALA A 77 4.16 13.72 -14.42
CA ALA A 77 3.72 13.76 -15.83
C ALA A 77 2.58 14.76 -16.11
N GLY A 78 2.02 15.37 -15.06
CA GLY A 78 0.96 16.36 -15.12
C GLY A 78 -0.41 15.75 -15.43
N LYS A 79 -1.45 16.23 -14.73
CA LYS A 79 -2.84 15.85 -15.00
C LYS A 79 -3.33 16.49 -16.30
N GLY A 80 -4.23 15.81 -17.00
CA GLY A 80 -4.82 16.32 -18.23
C GLY A 80 -6.31 16.00 -18.32
N ASP A 81 -6.83 16.02 -19.54
CA ASP A 81 -8.22 15.69 -19.84
C ASP A 81 -8.62 14.29 -19.35
N MET A 82 -9.91 14.08 -19.08
CA MET A 82 -10.46 12.83 -18.53
C MET A 82 -10.24 11.61 -19.43
N ASP A 83 -10.13 11.80 -20.76
CA ASP A 83 -9.81 10.74 -21.72
C ASP A 83 -8.32 10.62 -22.04
N ARG A 84 -7.47 11.49 -21.47
CA ARG A 84 -6.02 11.41 -21.66
C ARG A 84 -5.49 10.09 -21.10
N LEU A 85 -4.70 9.41 -21.92
CA LEU A 85 -3.92 8.23 -21.50
C LEU A 85 -2.80 8.64 -20.55
N ILE A 86 -2.63 7.83 -19.50
CA ILE A 86 -1.56 7.99 -18.51
C ILE A 86 -0.38 7.12 -18.94
N THR A 87 0.63 7.76 -19.53
CA THR A 87 1.81 7.08 -20.05
C THR A 87 2.94 6.90 -19.02
N SER A 88 2.79 7.45 -17.81
CA SER A 88 3.80 7.36 -16.74
C SER A 88 3.64 6.15 -15.82
N VAL A 89 2.59 5.35 -16.04
CA VAL A 89 2.35 4.09 -15.33
C VAL A 89 2.80 2.95 -16.23
N PRO A 90 3.93 2.29 -15.90
CA PRO A 90 4.45 1.21 -16.70
C PRO A 90 3.43 0.06 -16.83
N ASP A 91 3.26 -0.53 -18.02
CA ASP A 91 2.31 -1.61 -18.39
C ASP A 91 0.83 -1.19 -18.41
N MET A 92 0.57 0.10 -18.27
CA MET A 92 -0.78 0.67 -18.34
C MET A 92 -0.89 1.84 -19.33
N GLU A 93 0.17 2.12 -20.10
CA GLU A 93 0.33 3.30 -20.94
C GLU A 93 -0.71 3.39 -22.07
N THR A 94 -1.22 2.23 -22.51
CA THR A 94 -2.11 2.13 -23.67
C THR A 94 -3.60 2.16 -23.30
N PHE A 95 -3.94 2.00 -22.02
CA PHE A 95 -5.35 1.87 -21.61
C PHE A 95 -5.76 2.66 -20.37
N LEU A 96 -4.85 2.96 -19.43
CA LEU A 96 -5.20 3.71 -18.24
C LEU A 96 -5.45 5.18 -18.58
N ARG A 97 -6.63 5.69 -18.22
CA ARG A 97 -7.02 7.08 -18.44
C ARG A 97 -7.14 7.84 -17.14
N CYS A 98 -7.10 9.17 -17.20
CA CYS A 98 -7.36 10.03 -16.04
C CYS A 98 -8.71 9.74 -15.36
N ARG A 99 -9.75 9.37 -16.12
CA ARG A 99 -11.06 9.01 -15.54
C ARG A 99 -11.08 7.71 -14.73
N ASP A 100 -10.16 6.79 -15.02
CA ASP A 100 -10.11 5.47 -14.38
C ASP A 100 -9.46 5.55 -12.99
N LEU A 101 -8.69 6.62 -12.73
CA LEU A 101 -8.12 6.87 -11.43
C LEU A 101 -9.21 7.27 -10.41
N PRO A 102 -9.00 7.02 -9.10
CA PRO A 102 -9.89 7.50 -8.04
C PRO A 102 -10.10 9.01 -8.06
N SER A 103 -11.20 9.49 -7.47
CA SER A 103 -11.55 10.92 -7.45
C SER A 103 -10.46 11.82 -6.86
N TYR A 104 -9.82 11.41 -5.77
CA TYR A 104 -8.70 12.13 -5.17
C TYR A 104 -7.44 12.15 -6.04
N CYS A 105 -7.29 11.24 -7.00
CA CYS A 105 -6.22 11.31 -8.00
C CYS A 105 -6.53 12.32 -9.11
N ARG A 106 -7.78 12.79 -9.25
CA ARG A 106 -8.22 13.72 -10.30
C ARG A 106 -8.31 15.18 -9.86
N VAL A 107 -7.91 15.49 -8.63
CA VAL A 107 -7.86 16.86 -8.09
C VAL A 107 -6.79 17.71 -8.78
N SER A 108 -7.02 19.01 -8.94
CA SER A 108 -6.01 19.91 -9.52
C SER A 108 -4.88 20.26 -8.55
N ASP A 109 -5.20 20.28 -7.25
CA ASP A 109 -4.22 20.56 -6.20
C ASP A 109 -3.38 19.32 -5.91
N LEU A 110 -2.09 19.37 -6.26
CA LEU A 110 -1.15 18.28 -6.01
C LEU A 110 -0.85 18.12 -4.51
N ALA A 111 -1.09 19.14 -3.69
CA ALA A 111 -0.97 19.09 -2.24
C ALA A 111 -2.24 18.55 -1.55
N ASP A 112 -3.23 18.04 -2.30
CA ASP A 112 -4.44 17.44 -1.72
C ASP A 112 -4.07 16.35 -0.69
N PRO A 113 -4.57 16.44 0.55
CA PRO A 113 -4.19 15.51 1.61
C PRO A 113 -4.52 14.04 1.31
N ASN A 114 -5.60 13.75 0.57
CA ASN A 114 -5.97 12.38 0.26
C ASN A 114 -5.09 11.82 -0.86
N LEU A 115 -4.72 12.66 -1.83
CA LEU A 115 -3.76 12.30 -2.87
C LEU A 115 -2.39 11.96 -2.28
N GLN A 116 -1.86 12.86 -1.43
CA GLN A 116 -0.56 12.67 -0.78
C GLN A 116 -0.57 11.44 0.13
N LEU A 117 -1.60 11.28 0.96
CA LEU A 117 -1.77 10.08 1.78
C LEU A 117 -1.77 8.79 0.94
N ALA A 118 -2.56 8.75 -0.14
CA ALA A 118 -2.64 7.57 -0.98
C ALA A 118 -1.29 7.22 -1.61
N ALA A 119 -0.52 8.21 -2.04
CA ALA A 119 0.83 8.04 -2.56
C ALA A 119 1.80 7.54 -1.48
N ASP A 120 1.86 8.25 -0.34
CA ASP A 120 2.84 8.04 0.71
C ASP A 120 2.64 6.70 1.42
N GLU A 121 1.41 6.41 1.87
CA GLU A 121 1.09 5.18 2.59
C GLU A 121 1.20 3.95 1.67
N THR A 122 0.80 4.05 0.41
CA THR A 122 0.98 2.94 -0.55
C THR A 122 2.46 2.63 -0.77
N ARG A 123 3.32 3.66 -0.85
CA ARG A 123 4.78 3.51 -0.95
C ARG A 123 5.44 2.91 0.30
N GLN A 124 4.75 2.82 1.44
CA GLN A 124 5.28 2.12 2.62
C GLN A 124 5.15 0.59 2.52
N SER A 125 4.34 0.07 1.61
CA SER A 125 4.08 -1.38 1.49
C SER A 125 5.34 -2.26 1.36
N PRO A 126 6.41 -1.87 0.64
CA PRO A 126 7.65 -2.65 0.56
C PRO A 126 8.40 -2.82 1.89
N ARG A 127 8.15 -1.96 2.90
CA ARG A 127 8.75 -2.08 4.24
C ARG A 127 8.18 -3.26 5.03
N ALA A 128 6.97 -3.70 4.72
CA ALA A 128 6.35 -4.85 5.39
C ALA A 128 7.13 -6.14 5.11
N ARG A 129 7.03 -7.12 6.01
CA ARG A 129 7.67 -8.43 5.87
C ARG A 129 7.19 -9.17 4.63
N ALA A 130 5.90 -9.04 4.34
CA ALA A 130 5.21 -9.56 3.16
C ALA A 130 4.03 -8.65 2.76
N LEU A 131 3.63 -8.74 1.50
CA LEU A 131 2.49 -8.06 0.92
C LEU A 131 1.52 -9.10 0.36
N VAL A 132 0.28 -9.07 0.82
CA VAL A 132 -0.83 -9.86 0.30
C VAL A 132 -1.70 -8.94 -0.54
N LEU A 133 -1.93 -9.30 -1.80
CA LEU A 133 -2.80 -8.57 -2.72
C LEU A 133 -4.14 -9.30 -2.85
N ASN A 134 -5.23 -8.55 -2.73
CA ASN A 134 -6.59 -9.07 -2.94
C ASN A 134 -6.90 -9.22 -4.43
N THR A 135 -6.32 -10.22 -5.08
CA THR A 135 -6.59 -10.56 -6.49
C THR A 135 -6.96 -12.02 -6.65
N LEU A 136 -7.93 -12.31 -7.51
CA LEU A 136 -8.24 -13.68 -7.95
C LEU A 136 -7.06 -14.21 -8.78
N ALA A 137 -6.16 -14.93 -8.11
CA ALA A 137 -4.80 -15.21 -8.55
C ALA A 137 -4.64 -16.23 -9.69
N ARG A 138 -5.70 -16.62 -10.41
CA ARG A 138 -5.53 -17.46 -11.62
C ARG A 138 -5.91 -16.75 -12.90
N GLU A 139 -7.04 -16.07 -12.93
CA GLU A 139 -7.52 -15.41 -14.16
C GLU A 139 -6.97 -14.00 -14.30
N SER A 140 -6.72 -13.29 -13.19
CA SER A 140 -6.20 -11.92 -13.26
C SER A 140 -4.69 -11.88 -13.51
N VAL A 141 -3.95 -12.94 -13.18
CA VAL A 141 -2.50 -13.06 -13.35
C VAL A 141 -2.09 -14.18 -14.31
N SER A 142 -3.02 -14.78 -15.07
CA SER A 142 -2.65 -15.59 -16.25
C SER A 142 -2.21 -14.67 -17.37
N GLU A 143 -1.50 -15.15 -18.40
CA GLU A 143 -1.07 -14.32 -19.55
C GLU A 143 -2.17 -13.45 -20.18
N SER A 144 -3.42 -13.93 -20.16
CA SER A 144 -4.62 -13.22 -20.65
C SER A 144 -5.28 -12.30 -19.62
N GLY A 145 -4.75 -12.22 -18.41
CA GLY A 145 -5.32 -11.56 -17.25
C GLY A 145 -4.98 -10.08 -17.18
N SER A 146 -5.92 -9.28 -16.67
CA SER A 146 -5.79 -7.82 -16.57
C SER A 146 -4.62 -7.33 -15.73
N SER A 147 -4.04 -8.20 -14.90
CA SER A 147 -2.93 -7.86 -13.99
C SER A 147 -1.62 -8.58 -14.34
N TYR A 148 -1.54 -9.41 -15.39
CA TYR A 148 -0.35 -10.23 -15.66
C TYR A 148 0.93 -9.43 -15.89
N CYS A 149 0.95 -8.56 -16.90
CA CYS A 149 2.13 -7.74 -17.20
C CYS A 149 2.46 -6.80 -16.04
N ASN A 150 1.41 -6.23 -15.42
CA ASN A 150 1.54 -5.38 -14.24
C ASN A 150 2.19 -6.13 -13.07
N PHE A 151 1.90 -7.42 -12.87
CA PHE A 151 2.27 -8.16 -11.68
C PHE A 151 3.76 -8.55 -11.64
N GLU A 152 4.33 -9.01 -12.76
CA GLU A 152 5.77 -9.35 -12.80
C GLU A 152 6.65 -8.12 -12.61
N ARG A 153 6.42 -7.04 -13.38
CA ARG A 153 7.16 -5.79 -13.20
C ARG A 153 6.92 -5.17 -11.82
N PHE A 154 5.71 -5.27 -11.30
CA PHE A 154 5.42 -4.88 -9.91
C PHE A 154 6.23 -5.68 -8.89
N ILE A 155 6.33 -6.99 -9.04
CA ILE A 155 7.14 -7.84 -8.16
C ILE A 155 8.61 -7.44 -8.23
N GLU A 156 9.14 -7.21 -9.43
CA GLU A 156 10.51 -6.75 -9.64
C GLU A 156 10.77 -5.41 -8.95
N ASP A 157 9.88 -4.43 -9.14
CA ASP A 157 10.02 -3.13 -8.51
C ASP A 157 9.92 -3.23 -6.98
N ILE A 158 9.01 -4.05 -6.42
CA ILE A 158 9.01 -4.32 -4.97
C ILE A 158 10.35 -4.88 -4.52
N ARG A 159 10.92 -5.84 -5.26
CA ARG A 159 12.20 -6.45 -4.91
C ARG A 159 13.32 -5.41 -4.95
N LEU A 160 13.37 -4.56 -5.97
CA LEU A 160 14.36 -3.48 -6.09
C LEU A 160 14.23 -2.46 -4.94
N MET A 161 13.00 -2.06 -4.61
CA MET A 161 12.77 -1.14 -3.49
C MET A 161 13.18 -1.72 -2.14
N ARG A 162 13.01 -3.03 -1.94
CA ARG A 162 13.52 -3.71 -0.74
C ARG A 162 15.05 -3.78 -0.69
N GLN A 163 15.72 -3.77 -1.84
CA GLN A 163 17.19 -3.80 -1.91
C GLN A 163 17.82 -2.43 -1.65
N GLY A 164 17.15 -1.34 -2.05
CA GLY A 164 17.59 0.04 -1.80
C GLY A 164 17.31 0.57 -0.38
N ALA A 165 16.58 -0.18 0.45
CA ALA A 165 16.24 0.19 1.83
C ALA A 165 17.23 -0.36 2.89
N LYS A 166 18.44 -0.76 2.48
CA LYS A 166 19.53 -1.21 3.36
C LYS A 166 20.57 -0.12 3.55
#